data_AF-A0A2T1GHR8-F1
#
_entry.id   AF-A0A2T1GHR8-F1
#
_cell.length_a   1.000
_cell.length_b   1.000
_cell.length_c   1.000
_cell.angle_alpha   90.00
_cell.angle_beta   90.00
_cell.angle_gamma   90.00
#
_symmetry.space_group_name_H-M   'P 1'
#
loop_
_entity.id
_entity.type
_entity.pdbx_description
1 polymer ?
#
loop_
_entity_poly.entity_id
_entity_poly.type
_entity_poly.pdbx_seq_one_letter_code
_entity_poly.pdbx_strand_id
1 'polypeptide(L)' 'MISAVELRTLADYLNLKYPITLHADPDGGYVAEIKDLPGCLTQGETIEATLENINEARELWLETVYELGKTIPLPSE' A
#
# COMPACT_ATOMS: atom_id res chain seq x y z
N MET A 1 8.34 16.91 5.93
CA MET A 1 8.72 16.65 4.54
C MET A 1 9.95 15.75 4.53
N ILE A 2 9.76 14.43 4.54
CA ILE A 2 10.87 13.49 4.28
C ILE A 2 11.11 13.52 2.78
N SER A 3 12.35 13.71 2.34
CA SER A 3 12.70 13.70 0.91
C SER A 3 13.12 12.29 0.48
N ALA A 4 12.94 11.94 -0.80
CA ALA A 4 13.37 10.65 -1.34
C ALA A 4 14.87 10.36 -1.16
N VAL A 5 15.69 11.37 -0.84
CA VAL A 5 17.13 11.24 -0.56
C VAL A 5 17.39 10.58 0.81
N GLU A 6 16.44 10.66 1.76
CA GLU A 6 16.61 10.07 3.10
C GLU A 6 16.16 8.60 3.18
N LEU A 7 15.29 8.15 2.26
CA LEU A 7 14.81 6.77 2.19
C LEU A 7 15.84 5.92 1.43
N ARG A 8 16.65 5.16 2.18
CA ARG A 8 17.78 4.41 1.63
C ARG A 8 17.61 2.90 1.75
N THR A 9 16.72 2.45 2.63
CA THR A 9 16.50 1.03 2.93
C THR A 9 15.04 0.67 2.77
N LEU A 10 14.78 -0.62 2.54
CA LEU A 10 13.42 -1.17 2.53
C LEU A 10 12.66 -0.85 3.83
N ALA A 11 13.35 -0.90 4.98
CA ALA A 11 12.76 -0.57 6.28
C ALA A 11 12.26 0.89 6.36
N ASP A 12 12.92 1.83 5.67
CA ASP A 12 12.46 3.21 5.62
C ASP A 12 11.10 3.31 4.91
N TYR A 13 10.93 2.58 3.80
CA TYR A 13 9.68 2.54 3.04
C TYR A 13 8.56 1.79 3.77
N LEU A 14 8.87 0.67 4.43
CA LEU A 14 7.88 -0.12 5.19
C LEU A 14 7.28 0.66 6.37
N ASN A 15 8.00 1.65 6.91
CA ASN A 15 7.52 2.51 7.98
C ASN A 15 6.63 3.68 7.49
N LEU A 16 6.51 3.89 6.18
CA LEU A 16 5.66 4.93 5.62
C LEU A 16 4.18 4.53 5.71
N LYS A 17 3.35 5.51 6.07
CA LYS A 17 1.89 5.34 6.11
C LYS A 17 1.30 5.82 4.80
N TYR A 18 0.87 4.88 3.97
CA TYR A 18 0.14 5.17 2.75
C TYR A 18 -1.36 5.27 3.02
N PRO A 19 -2.06 6.25 2.43
CA PRO A 19 -3.50 6.36 2.55
C PRO A 19 -4.18 5.18 1.84
N ILE A 20 -5.11 4.53 2.56
CA ILE A 20 -5.93 3.46 2.03
C ILE A 20 -7.29 4.05 1.68
N THR A 21 -7.73 3.86 0.42
CA THR A 21 -9.11 4.11 0.03
C THR A 21 -9.89 2.81 0.15
N LEU A 22 -11.00 2.84 0.88
CA LEU A 22 -11.91 1.70 1.02
C LEU A 22 -13.22 2.00 0.29
N HIS A 23 -13.68 1.05 -0.50
CA HIS A 23 -14.94 1.10 -1.23
C HIS A 23 -15.81 -0.07 -0.78
N ALA A 24 -17.09 0.17 -0.53
CA ALA A 24 -18.05 -0.92 -0.36
C ALA A 24 -18.40 -1.49 -1.73
N ASP A 25 -18.41 -2.81 -1.87
CA ASP A 25 -18.81 -3.47 -3.11
C ASP A 25 -20.34 -3.60 -3.16
N PRO A 26 -21.00 -3.28 -4.29
CA PRO A 26 -22.45 -3.43 -4.45
C PRO A 26 -22.98 -4.85 -4.20
N ASP A 27 -22.18 -5.87 -4.47
CA ASP A 27 -22.54 -7.28 -4.27
C ASP A 27 -22.20 -7.79 -2.85
N GLY A 28 -21.64 -6.92 -2.00
CA GLY A 28 -21.24 -7.21 -0.63
C GLY A 28 -19.73 -7.27 -0.45
N GLY A 29 -19.27 -7.02 0.77
CA GLY A 29 -17.85 -6.91 1.09
C GLY A 29 -17.26 -5.54 0.73
N TYR A 30 -15.93 -5.50 0.64
CA TYR A 30 -15.15 -4.26 0.50
C TYR A 30 -13.95 -4.47 -0.42
N VAL A 31 -13.57 -3.40 -1.11
CA VAL A 31 -12.34 -3.29 -1.88
C VAL A 31 -11.47 -2.21 -1.26
N ALA A 32 -10.21 -2.51 -1.01
CA ALA A 32 -9.21 -1.52 -0.59
C ALA A 32 -8.17 -1.32 -1.68
N GLU A 33 -7.72 -0.08 -1.83
CA GLU A 33 -6.63 0.31 -2.72
C GLU A 33 -5.70 1.31 -2.04
N ILE A 34 -4.41 1.25 -2.39
CA ILE A 34 -3.43 2.30 -2.08
C ILE A 34 -3.08 2.99 -3.40
N LYS A 35 -3.68 4.14 -3.66
CA LYS A 35 -3.56 4.85 -4.96
C LYS A 35 -2.14 5.26 -5.30
N ASP A 36 -1.35 5.56 -4.28
CA ASP A 36 0.07 5.92 -4.43
C ASP A 36 0.94 4.75 -4.86
N LEU A 37 0.47 3.51 -4.69
CA LEU A 37 1.14 2.28 -5.09
C LEU A 37 0.33 1.60 -6.21
N PRO A 38 0.53 1.97 -7.48
CA PRO A 38 -0.31 1.49 -8.57
C PRO A 38 -0.38 -0.04 -8.62
N GLY A 39 -1.60 -0.56 -8.63
CA GLY A 39 -1.88 -2.00 -8.62
C GLY A 39 -1.88 -2.66 -7.23
N CYS A 40 -1.66 -1.90 -6.15
CA CYS A 40 -1.84 -2.39 -4.78
C CYS A 40 -3.32 -2.29 -4.39
N LEU A 41 -4.05 -3.38 -4.61
CA LEU A 41 -5.47 -3.51 -4.25
C LEU A 41 -5.78 -4.90 -3.67
N THR A 42 -6.85 -4.98 -2.91
CA THR A 42 -7.40 -6.24 -2.39
C THR A 42 -8.90 -6.13 -2.18
N GLN A 43 -9.54 -7.26 -1.92
CA GLN A 43 -10.95 -7.34 -1.55
C GLN A 43 -11.14 -8.27 -0.35
N GLY A 44 -12.23 -8.08 0.40
CA GLY A 44 -12.58 -8.92 1.53
C GLY A 44 -14.02 -8.75 1.98
N GLU A 45 -14.53 -9.73 2.71
CA GLU A 45 -15.92 -9.76 3.19
C GLU A 45 -16.18 -8.73 4.30
N THR A 46 -15.16 -8.41 5.09
CA THR A 46 -15.24 -7.45 6.19
C THR A 46 -14.20 -6.34 6.04
N ILE A 47 -14.46 -5.20 6.68
CA ILE A 47 -13.52 -4.07 6.70
C ILE A 47 -12.19 -4.51 7.31
N GLU A 48 -12.23 -5.23 8.42
CA GLU A 48 -11.05 -5.68 9.16
C GLU A 48 -10.17 -6.59 8.30
N ALA A 49 -10.76 -7.62 7.67
CA ALA A 49 -10.02 -8.53 6.80
C ALA A 49 -9.46 -7.81 5.56
N THR A 50 -10.22 -6.86 5.00
CA THR A 50 -9.77 -6.07 3.84
C THR A 50 -8.59 -5.17 4.21
N LEU A 51 -8.62 -4.58 5.40
CA LEU A 51 -7.52 -3.75 5.92
C LEU A 51 -6.28 -4.58 6.27
N GLU A 52 -6.43 -5.78 6.80
CA GLU A 52 -5.31 -6.71 7.02
C GLU A 52 -4.65 -7.06 5.67
N ASN A 53 -5.45 -7.52 4.70
CA ASN A 53 -4.98 -7.92 3.38
C ASN A 53 -4.27 -6.79 2.62
N ILE A 54 -4.75 -5.54 2.71
CA ILE A 54 -4.12 -4.43 1.97
C ILE A 54 -2.79 -4.01 2.60
N ASN A 55 -2.62 -4.22 3.91
CA ASN A 55 -1.32 -4.02 4.55
C ASN A 55 -0.31 -5.07 4.11
N GLU A 56 -0.70 -6.34 4.02
CA GLU A 56 0.16 -7.40 3.45
C GLU A 56 0.51 -7.12 1.98
N ALA A 57 -0.48 -6.75 1.16
CA ALA A 57 -0.27 -6.39 -0.23
C ALA A 57 0.68 -5.20 -0.39
N ARG A 58 0.60 -4.19 0.50
CA ARG A 58 1.52 -3.06 0.53
C ARG A 58 2.95 -3.51 0.79
N GLU A 59 3.16 -4.37 1.78
CA GLU A 59 4.50 -4.85 2.15
C GLU A 59 5.14 -5.61 0.98
N LEU A 60 4.40 -6.56 0.39
CA LEU A 60 4.84 -7.31 -0.79
C LEU A 60 5.15 -6.40 -2.00
N TRP A 61 4.32 -5.38 -2.22
CA TRP A 61 4.54 -4.41 -3.29
C TRP A 61 5.84 -3.64 -3.08
N LEU A 62 6.07 -3.12 -1.86
CA LEU A 62 7.27 -2.34 -1.52
C LEU A 62 8.53 -3.20 -1.63
N GLU A 63 8.50 -4.43 -1.11
CA GLU A 63 9.59 -5.41 -1.23
C GLU A 63 9.94 -5.67 -2.70
N THR A 64 8.95 -6.01 -3.51
CA THR A 64 9.15 -6.32 -4.93
C THR A 64 9.75 -5.14 -5.69
N VAL A 65 9.21 -3.93 -5.52
CA VAL A 65 9.70 -2.74 -6.24
C VAL A 65 11.10 -2.35 -5.77
N TYR A 66 11.38 -2.49 -4.48
CA TYR A 66 12.71 -2.27 -3.91
C TYR A 66 13.76 -3.25 -4.47
N GLU A 67 13.46 -4.55 -4.48
CA GLU A 67 14.36 -5.59 -5.02
C GLU A 67 14.64 -5.41 -6.50
N LEU A 68 13.65 -4.95 -7.27
CA LEU A 68 13.80 -4.63 -8.68
C LEU A 68 14.58 -3.32 -8.93
N GLY A 69 15.00 -2.60 -7.88
CA GLY A 69 15.71 -1.32 -7.98
C GLY A 69 14.86 -0.23 -8.65
N LYS A 70 13.54 -0.35 -8.58
CA LYS A 70 12.60 0.63 -9.17
C LYS A 70 12.27 1.72 -8.16
N THR A 71 11.82 2.86 -8.67
CA THR A 71 11.38 3.98 -7.84
C THR A 71 10.09 3.63 -7.10
N ILE A 72 10.09 3.84 -5.78
CA ILE A 72 8.91 3.73 -4.92
C ILE A 72 8.29 5.14 -4.78
N PRO A 73 7.01 5.34 -5.14
CA PRO A 73 6.30 6.59 -4.89
C PRO A 73 6.17 6.86 -3.39
N LEU A 74 6.17 8.13 -2.98
CA LEU A 74 5.91 8.52 -1.60
C LEU A 74 4.40 8.61 -1.33
N PRO A 75 3.94 8.40 -0.08
CA PRO A 75 2.55 8.65 0.28
C PRO A 75 2.12 10.07 -0.07
N SER A 76 0.92 10.19 -0.62
CA SER A 76 0.21 11.46 -0.70
C SER A 76 -0.23 11.91 0.71
N GLU A 77 -0.25 13.23 0.95
CA GLU A 77 -0.71 13.82 2.22
C GLU A 77 -2.22 13.64 2.45
#